data_AF-A0A0D2ITX2-F1
#
_entry.id   AF-A0A0D2ITX2-F1
#
_cell.length_a   1.000
_cell.length_b   1.000
_cell.length_c   1.000
_cell.angle_alpha   90.00
_cell.angle_beta   90.00
_cell.angle_gamma   90.00
#
_symmetry.space_group_name_H-M   'P 1'
#
loop_
_entity.id
_entity.type
_entity.pdbx_description
1 polymer ?
#
loop_
_entity_poly.entity_id
_entity_poly.type
_entity_poly.pdbx_seq_one_letter_code
_entity_poly.pdbx_strand_id
1 'polypeptide(L)'
;MAPIAKLNDVVDVVTLKKSIGTNSNIQESGERVRLAARSGTYTKQTSGAAPTYVQANLIVLPSRYADDFRLLCRRNPVPCPLLAESEGIGKWNQLKSWIEGLTGDEMAKNVDLRHDFPKYMVYQDGVLTKSHCLNVEAEWTEDHVAFLIGCSYSFESALVAAGLVPAHMVHGRNVPMYRTSIPLAPAGAFRYSTYVVSMRPYRRKDIDRVRDITRPYVATHGEPIDWGWDAVTRLGIKDICRPEYGETPVTADGSPFAGSLGTGDEEIVPVFWGCGVTPQEAVRRAGLKGTVIGHAPGYMLVLDARDWNIILKS
;
A
#
# COMPACT_ATOMS: atom_id res chain seq x y z
N MET A 1 14.06 -23.83 -10.00
CA MET A 1 12.96 -23.31 -9.18
C MET A 1 13.27 -23.63 -7.73
N ALA A 2 13.57 -22.61 -6.91
CA ALA A 2 13.83 -22.81 -5.48
C ALA A 2 12.48 -22.91 -4.72
N PRO A 3 12.33 -23.83 -3.75
CA PRO A 3 11.08 -24.07 -3.05
C PRO A 3 10.80 -23.03 -1.95
N ILE A 4 9.52 -22.67 -1.80
CA ILE A 4 8.98 -21.81 -0.73
C ILE A 4 8.87 -22.64 0.55
N ALA A 5 9.49 -22.17 1.64
CA ALA A 5 9.41 -22.79 2.95
C ALA A 5 8.01 -22.60 3.56
N LYS A 6 7.40 -23.71 4.01
CA LYS A 6 6.15 -23.72 4.80
C LYS A 6 6.50 -23.40 6.26
N LEU A 7 5.90 -22.35 6.83
CA LEU A 7 5.82 -22.20 8.28
C LEU A 7 4.57 -22.94 8.77
N ASN A 8 4.77 -24.03 9.51
CA ASN A 8 3.78 -24.59 10.41
C ASN A 8 4.16 -24.11 11.81
N ASP A 9 3.34 -23.28 12.43
CA ASP A 9 3.19 -23.24 13.88
C ASP A 9 1.71 -22.97 14.17
N VAL A 10 1.06 -24.00 14.70
CA VAL A 10 -0.35 -24.01 15.11
C VAL A 10 -0.41 -23.32 16.47
N VAL A 11 -1.13 -22.19 16.56
CA VAL A 11 -1.46 -21.57 17.85
C VAL A 11 -2.92 -21.89 18.16
N ASP A 12 -3.13 -22.64 19.24
CA ASP A 12 -4.44 -23.08 19.74
C ASP A 12 -5.38 -21.89 20.04
N VAL A 13 -6.61 -22.01 19.54
CA VAL A 13 -7.65 -20.95 19.45
C VAL A 13 -8.40 -20.69 20.78
N VAL A 14 -7.90 -21.17 21.93
CA VAL A 14 -8.69 -21.14 23.19
C VAL A 14 -8.24 -20.06 24.19
N THR A 15 -7.16 -19.32 23.94
CA THR A 15 -6.61 -18.35 24.92
C THR A 15 -6.92 -16.88 24.63
N LEU A 16 -7.98 -16.58 23.86
CA LEU A 16 -8.38 -15.21 23.49
C LEU A 16 -9.39 -14.54 24.45
N LYS A 17 -9.49 -14.99 25.71
CA LYS A 17 -10.42 -14.39 26.70
C LYS A 17 -9.84 -13.92 28.02
N LYS A 18 -8.51 -13.88 28.21
CA LYS A 18 -7.92 -13.31 29.44
C LYS A 18 -6.51 -12.75 29.23
N SER A 19 -6.45 -11.60 28.58
CA SER A 19 -5.32 -10.66 28.65
C SER A 19 -5.80 -9.26 28.26
N ILE A 20 -6.71 -8.71 29.06
CA ILE A 20 -6.94 -7.26 29.10
C ILE A 20 -6.38 -6.85 30.46
N GLY A 21 -5.12 -6.39 30.44
CA GLY A 21 -4.35 -6.08 31.63
C GLY A 21 -3.09 -5.27 31.31
N THR A 22 -3.29 -3.95 31.19
CA THR A 22 -2.38 -2.83 31.48
C THR A 22 -1.06 -2.63 30.70
N ASN A 23 -1.07 -1.53 29.94
CA ASN A 23 0.02 -0.60 29.54
C ASN A 23 0.54 -0.63 28.08
N SER A 24 -0.10 0.17 27.23
CA SER A 24 0.56 1.28 26.49
C SER A 24 -0.48 2.09 25.71
N ASN A 25 -1.11 3.07 26.36
CA ASN A 25 -1.90 4.10 25.67
C ASN A 25 -0.98 5.17 25.06
N ILE A 26 0.16 4.75 24.50
CA ILE A 26 1.05 5.59 23.72
C ILE A 26 0.70 5.29 22.27
N GLN A 27 -0.19 6.08 21.67
CA GLN A 27 -0.31 6.08 20.21
C GLN A 27 1.08 6.41 19.65
N GLU A 28 1.72 5.47 18.95
CA GLU A 28 3.00 5.74 18.30
C GLU A 28 2.75 6.82 17.23
N SER A 29 3.53 7.90 17.25
CA SER A 29 3.52 8.90 16.18
C SER A 29 4.27 8.37 14.96
N GLY A 30 4.03 8.97 13.79
CA GLY A 30 4.81 8.66 12.58
C GLY A 30 6.32 8.71 12.83
N GLU A 31 6.81 9.82 13.39
CA GLU A 31 8.22 9.96 13.76
C GLU A 31 8.72 8.83 14.69
N ARG A 32 7.94 8.43 15.70
CA ARG A 32 8.36 7.36 16.62
C ARG A 32 8.51 6.02 15.90
N VAL A 33 7.57 5.68 15.01
CA VAL A 33 7.69 4.46 14.21
C VAL A 33 8.92 4.52 13.30
N ARG A 34 9.16 5.66 12.64
CA ARG A 34 10.35 5.86 11.79
C ARG A 34 11.65 5.72 12.56
N LEU A 35 11.76 6.31 13.76
CA LEU A 35 12.96 6.19 14.60
C LEU A 35 13.16 4.76 15.13
N ALA A 36 12.07 4.06 15.44
CA ALA A 36 12.13 2.65 15.83
C ALA A 36 12.56 1.74 14.67
N ALA A 37 12.09 2.02 13.44
CA ALA A 37 12.57 1.34 12.24
C ALA A 37 14.06 1.63 11.98
N ARG A 38 14.46 2.91 12.04
CA ARG A 38 15.85 3.36 11.86
C ARG A 38 16.82 2.71 12.83
N SER A 39 16.42 2.53 14.09
CA SER A 39 17.23 1.84 15.11
C SER A 39 17.20 0.31 15.01
N GLY A 40 16.40 -0.25 14.10
CA GLY A 40 16.21 -1.70 13.96
C GLY A 40 15.36 -2.34 15.06
N THR A 41 14.71 -1.55 15.90
CA THR A 41 13.86 -2.06 17.00
C THR A 41 12.44 -2.37 16.54
N TYR A 42 11.98 -1.73 15.46
CA TYR A 42 10.71 -2.03 14.80
C TYR A 42 10.95 -2.68 13.43
N THR A 43 10.71 -3.99 13.34
CA THR A 43 10.90 -4.80 12.12
C THR A 43 9.63 -5.56 11.70
N LYS A 44 8.49 -5.15 12.27
CA LYS A 44 7.15 -5.72 12.03
C LYS A 44 6.42 -4.93 10.93
N GLN A 45 5.29 -5.46 10.48
CA GLN A 45 4.44 -4.76 9.51
C GLN A 45 3.89 -3.47 10.12
N THR A 46 3.74 -2.41 9.32
CA THR A 46 3.31 -1.10 9.78
C THR A 46 1.80 -0.92 9.88
N SER A 47 1.02 -1.92 9.48
CA SER A 47 -0.44 -1.89 9.63
C SER A 47 -0.82 -1.71 11.10
N GLY A 48 -1.63 -0.68 11.38
CA GLY A 48 -2.04 -0.35 12.74
C GLY A 48 -0.96 0.20 13.68
N ALA A 49 0.29 0.42 13.21
CA ALA A 49 1.40 0.89 14.04
C ALA A 49 1.13 2.28 14.63
N ALA A 50 0.65 3.20 13.80
CA ALA A 50 0.33 4.57 14.17
C ALA A 50 -1.05 4.94 13.59
N PRO A 51 -2.14 4.66 14.31
CA PRO A 51 -3.48 4.98 13.84
C PRO A 51 -3.61 6.46 13.47
N THR A 52 -4.36 6.76 12.40
CA THR A 52 -4.57 8.11 11.82
C THR A 52 -3.39 8.76 11.10
N TYR A 53 -2.18 8.17 11.16
CA TYR A 53 -1.03 8.64 10.41
C TYR A 53 -0.98 7.99 9.03
N VAL A 54 -0.71 8.81 8.01
CA VAL A 54 -0.65 8.34 6.63
C VAL A 54 0.54 7.42 6.45
N GLN A 55 0.35 6.33 5.73
CA GLN A 55 1.43 5.42 5.34
C GLN A 55 1.71 5.53 3.86
N ALA A 56 2.99 5.51 3.51
CA ALA A 56 3.44 5.67 2.13
C ALA A 56 4.30 4.49 1.66
N ASN A 57 4.05 4.06 0.44
CA ASN A 57 4.87 3.12 -0.31
C ASN A 57 6.11 3.85 -0.85
N LEU A 58 7.25 3.16 -0.96
CA LEU A 58 8.48 3.69 -1.56
C LEU A 58 8.73 3.17 -2.97
N ILE A 59 9.17 4.08 -3.85
CA ILE A 59 9.96 3.79 -5.05
C ILE A 59 11.15 4.74 -5.09
N VAL A 60 12.37 4.22 -5.21
CA VAL A 60 13.59 4.97 -5.49
C VAL A 60 14.16 4.48 -6.80
N LEU A 61 14.51 5.39 -7.68
CA LEU A 61 15.05 5.06 -9.00
C LEU A 61 16.12 6.07 -9.45
N PRO A 62 16.95 5.73 -10.45
CA PRO A 62 17.94 6.64 -11.03
C PRO A 62 17.27 7.87 -11.65
N SER A 63 17.88 9.05 -11.50
CA SER A 63 17.28 10.35 -11.84
C SER A 63 16.80 10.45 -13.29
N ARG A 64 17.47 9.76 -14.21
CA ARG A 64 17.07 9.66 -15.63
C ARG A 64 15.66 9.11 -15.87
N TYR A 65 15.06 8.40 -14.91
CA TYR A 65 13.69 7.89 -15.00
C TYR A 65 12.70 8.69 -14.13
N ALA A 66 13.15 9.71 -13.40
CA ALA A 66 12.34 10.47 -12.46
C ALA A 66 11.19 11.21 -13.15
N ASP A 67 11.45 11.88 -14.27
CA ASP A 67 10.42 12.62 -15.01
C ASP A 67 9.38 11.70 -15.65
N ASP A 68 9.83 10.55 -16.18
CA ASP A 68 8.95 9.50 -16.68
C ASP A 68 8.03 8.98 -15.57
N PHE A 69 8.55 8.79 -14.35
CA PHE A 69 7.77 8.28 -13.23
C PHE A 69 6.79 9.34 -12.70
N ARG A 70 7.20 10.62 -12.60
CA ARG A 70 6.30 11.74 -12.30
C ARG A 70 5.17 11.83 -13.33
N LEU A 71 5.48 11.65 -14.61
CA LEU A 71 4.48 11.63 -15.67
C LEU A 71 3.57 10.41 -15.55
N LEU A 72 4.11 9.23 -15.21
CA LEU A 72 3.31 8.03 -14.95
C LEU A 72 2.29 8.27 -13.83
N CYS A 73 2.73 8.82 -12.70
CA CYS A 73 1.85 9.16 -11.58
C CYS A 73 0.77 10.16 -11.99
N ARG A 74 1.15 11.25 -12.68
CA ARG A 74 0.18 12.26 -13.16
C ARG A 74 -0.86 11.71 -14.13
N ARG A 75 -0.47 10.78 -15.01
CA ARG A 75 -1.38 10.14 -15.97
C ARG A 75 -2.24 9.05 -15.35
N ASN A 76 -1.86 8.52 -14.18
CA ASN A 76 -2.53 7.42 -13.49
C ASN A 76 -2.69 7.75 -11.99
N PRO A 77 -3.40 8.84 -11.62
CA PRO A 77 -3.41 9.34 -10.24
C PRO A 77 -4.11 8.39 -9.26
N VAL A 78 -5.11 7.62 -9.72
CA VAL A 78 -5.84 6.66 -8.88
C VAL A 78 -4.94 5.50 -8.41
N PRO A 79 -4.23 4.76 -9.28
CA PRO A 79 -3.36 3.67 -8.82
C PRO A 79 -1.95 4.13 -8.40
N CYS A 80 -1.53 5.34 -8.78
CA CYS A 80 -0.22 5.90 -8.47
C CYS A 80 -0.32 7.28 -7.77
N PRO A 81 -1.04 7.41 -6.65
CA PRO A 81 -1.23 8.70 -5.98
C PRO A 81 0.09 9.16 -5.35
N LEU A 82 0.75 10.15 -5.96
CA LEU A 82 2.02 10.67 -5.48
C LEU A 82 1.80 11.63 -4.32
N LEU A 83 2.29 11.28 -3.12
CA LEU A 83 2.17 12.09 -1.91
C LEU A 83 3.33 13.07 -1.77
N ALA A 84 4.55 12.58 -1.97
CA ALA A 84 5.78 13.34 -1.81
C ALA A 84 6.90 12.71 -2.66
N GLU A 85 7.97 13.46 -2.89
CA GLU A 85 9.22 12.95 -3.46
C GLU A 85 10.41 13.50 -2.69
N SER A 86 11.61 12.97 -2.90
CA SER A 86 12.82 13.62 -2.39
C SER A 86 12.94 15.04 -2.95
N GLU A 87 13.36 16.00 -2.13
CA GLU A 87 13.44 17.42 -2.53
C GLU A 87 14.35 17.63 -3.76
N GLY A 88 15.36 16.78 -3.91
CA GLY A 88 16.23 16.76 -5.07
C GLY A 88 16.83 15.38 -5.33
N ILE A 89 17.69 15.32 -6.33
CA ILE A 89 18.47 14.14 -6.68
C ILE A 89 19.50 13.86 -5.56
N GLY A 90 19.65 12.61 -5.18
CA GLY A 90 20.51 12.14 -4.09
C GLY A 90 20.00 12.44 -2.68
N LYS A 91 18.96 13.27 -2.52
CA LYS A 91 18.45 13.69 -1.22
C LYS A 91 17.62 12.58 -0.57
N TRP A 92 18.09 12.08 0.55
CA TRP A 92 17.42 11.04 1.34
C TRP A 92 16.71 11.57 2.59
N ASN A 93 16.99 12.81 3.00
CA ASN A 93 16.52 13.41 4.28
C ASN A 93 15.56 14.58 4.13
N GLN A 94 15.20 14.95 2.91
CA GLN A 94 14.36 16.11 2.62
C GLN A 94 13.31 15.71 1.60
N LEU A 95 12.08 16.14 1.85
CA LEU A 95 10.94 15.84 0.99
C LEU A 95 10.40 17.11 0.36
N LYS A 96 9.81 16.94 -0.81
CA LYS A 96 8.88 17.87 -1.42
C LYS A 96 7.51 17.21 -1.41
N SER A 97 6.54 17.87 -0.76
CA SER A 97 5.15 17.43 -0.75
C SER A 97 4.46 17.74 -2.09
N TRP A 98 3.56 16.85 -2.50
CA TRP A 98 2.60 17.07 -3.58
C TRP A 98 1.17 17.28 -3.05
N ILE A 99 0.99 17.22 -1.73
CA ILE A 99 -0.29 17.52 -1.07
C ILE A 99 -0.38 19.04 -0.85
N GLU A 100 -1.45 19.63 -1.37
CA GLU A 100 -1.71 21.06 -1.22
C GLU A 100 -1.78 21.48 0.25
N GLY A 101 -1.08 22.54 0.61
CA GLY A 101 -1.05 23.07 1.97
C GLY A 101 -0.18 22.28 2.95
N LEU A 102 0.58 21.26 2.50
CA LEU A 102 1.60 20.58 3.31
C LEU A 102 2.99 20.81 2.73
N THR A 103 3.94 21.11 3.60
CA THR A 103 5.38 21.15 3.29
C THR A 103 6.02 19.76 3.43
N GLY A 104 7.25 19.60 2.95
CA GLY A 104 8.01 18.36 3.13
C GLY A 104 8.25 17.98 4.59
N ASP A 105 8.53 18.97 5.44
CA ASP A 105 8.73 18.77 6.87
C ASP A 105 7.43 18.35 7.58
N GLU A 106 6.27 18.84 7.12
CA GLU A 106 4.96 18.40 7.64
C GLU A 106 4.58 17.01 7.14
N MET A 107 5.14 16.56 6.00
CA MET A 107 4.98 15.18 5.53
C MET A 107 5.79 14.21 6.41
N ALA A 108 7.09 14.47 6.62
CA ALA A 108 7.91 13.70 7.54
C ALA A 108 9.15 14.49 7.96
N LYS A 109 9.12 15.05 9.17
CA LYS A 109 10.28 15.72 9.75
C LYS A 109 11.37 14.70 10.11
N ASN A 110 12.64 15.12 10.02
CA ASN A 110 13.78 14.29 10.41
C ASN A 110 13.75 12.92 9.71
N VAL A 111 13.32 12.87 8.45
CA VAL A 111 13.25 11.61 7.70
C VAL A 111 14.64 11.16 7.25
N ASP A 112 14.86 9.85 7.23
CA ASP A 112 15.92 9.21 6.48
C ASP A 112 15.31 8.07 5.66
N LEU A 113 15.08 8.32 4.37
CA LEU A 113 14.46 7.36 3.45
C LEU A 113 15.27 6.07 3.26
N ARG A 114 16.51 6.02 3.75
CA ARG A 114 17.38 4.82 3.70
C ARG A 114 17.18 3.90 4.89
N HIS A 115 16.60 4.40 5.99
CA HIS A 115 16.51 3.68 7.27
C HIS A 115 15.10 3.66 7.90
N ASP A 116 14.20 4.56 7.50
CA ASP A 116 12.93 4.78 8.21
C ASP A 116 11.79 3.83 7.84
N PHE A 117 11.98 2.98 6.84
CA PHE A 117 11.09 1.85 6.58
C PHE A 117 11.60 0.62 7.34
N PRO A 118 10.71 -0.21 7.93
CA PRO A 118 11.18 -1.40 8.65
C PRO A 118 11.89 -2.41 7.76
N LYS A 119 11.49 -2.50 6.48
CA LYS A 119 12.07 -3.43 5.49
C LYS A 119 12.00 -2.90 4.06
N TYR A 120 13.05 -3.18 3.29
CA TYR A 120 13.20 -2.77 1.90
C TYR A 120 13.40 -3.97 0.96
N MET A 121 13.27 -3.67 -0.34
CA MET A 121 13.57 -4.55 -1.46
C MET A 121 14.49 -3.79 -2.42
N VAL A 122 15.52 -4.46 -2.93
CA VAL A 122 16.51 -3.85 -3.84
C VAL A 122 16.53 -4.64 -5.14
N TYR A 123 16.47 -3.91 -6.24
CA TYR A 123 16.51 -4.46 -7.59
C TYR A 123 17.70 -3.86 -8.34
N GLN A 124 18.45 -4.69 -9.04
CA GLN A 124 19.50 -4.29 -9.95
C GLN A 124 19.09 -4.66 -11.37
N ASP A 125 19.01 -3.67 -12.27
CA ASP A 125 18.64 -3.89 -13.67
C ASP A 125 17.33 -4.67 -13.86
N GLY A 126 16.36 -4.42 -12.97
CA GLY A 126 15.04 -5.10 -12.93
C GLY A 126 15.02 -6.45 -12.21
N VAL A 127 16.15 -6.93 -11.69
CA VAL A 127 16.26 -8.22 -10.98
C VAL A 127 16.38 -7.99 -9.48
N LEU A 128 15.57 -8.70 -8.68
CA LEU A 128 15.64 -8.62 -7.21
C LEU A 128 17.00 -9.16 -6.71
N THR A 129 17.76 -8.32 -6.02
CA THR A 129 19.09 -8.67 -5.47
C THR A 129 19.11 -8.72 -3.94
N LYS A 130 18.29 -7.90 -3.26
CA LYS A 130 18.11 -7.96 -1.80
C LYS A 130 16.62 -7.92 -1.45
N SER A 131 16.24 -8.70 -0.45
CA SER A 131 14.86 -8.84 -0.01
C SER A 131 14.80 -8.67 1.50
N HIS A 132 13.81 -7.90 1.98
CA HIS A 132 13.54 -7.71 3.40
C HIS A 132 14.75 -7.19 4.21
N CYS A 133 15.59 -6.34 3.61
CA CYS A 133 16.72 -5.72 4.31
C CYS A 133 16.27 -4.56 5.20
N LEU A 134 16.98 -4.29 6.29
CA LEU A 134 16.58 -3.30 7.31
C LEU A 134 16.94 -1.85 6.92
N ASN A 135 17.84 -1.67 5.97
CA ASN A 135 18.20 -0.38 5.41
C ASN A 135 18.71 -0.56 3.98
N VAL A 136 18.93 0.56 3.29
CA VAL A 136 19.41 0.64 1.92
C VAL A 136 20.49 1.71 1.74
N GLU A 137 21.24 2.02 2.80
CA GLU A 137 22.27 3.06 2.77
C GLU A 137 23.37 2.74 1.75
N ALA A 138 23.80 1.48 1.68
CA ALA A 138 24.84 1.04 0.75
C ALA A 138 24.38 1.05 -0.72
N GLU A 139 23.08 0.96 -0.96
CA GLU A 139 22.46 0.96 -2.29
C GLU A 139 22.10 2.37 -2.75
N TRP A 140 21.93 3.30 -1.82
CA TRP A 140 21.56 4.67 -2.14
C TRP A 140 22.73 5.42 -2.79
N THR A 141 22.46 6.15 -3.88
CA THR A 141 23.47 6.90 -4.61
C THR A 141 23.07 8.37 -4.74
N GLU A 142 24.02 9.22 -5.11
CA GLU A 142 23.76 10.63 -5.41
C GLU A 142 22.85 10.82 -6.64
N ASP A 143 22.62 9.79 -7.46
CA ASP A 143 21.76 9.82 -8.65
C ASP A 143 20.30 9.42 -8.35
N HIS A 144 19.96 9.08 -7.11
CA HIS A 144 18.62 8.58 -6.79
C HIS A 144 17.58 9.67 -6.57
N VAL A 145 16.36 9.39 -7.00
CA VAL A 145 15.16 10.15 -6.65
C VAL A 145 14.16 9.20 -6.00
N ALA A 146 13.61 9.59 -4.86
CA ALA A 146 12.62 8.80 -4.13
C ALA A 146 11.22 9.38 -4.28
N PHE A 147 10.24 8.49 -4.34
CA PHE A 147 8.83 8.81 -4.47
C PHE A 147 8.04 8.06 -3.39
N LEU A 148 7.18 8.81 -2.70
CA LEU A 148 6.27 8.32 -1.70
C LEU A 148 4.86 8.26 -2.30
N ILE A 149 4.32 7.05 -2.43
CA ILE A 149 3.02 6.80 -3.05
C ILE A 149 1.99 6.43 -1.97
N GLY A 150 0.80 7.01 -2.06
CA GLY A 150 -0.30 6.78 -1.13
C GLY A 150 -0.70 5.31 -1.00
N CYS A 151 -1.21 4.96 0.18
CA CYS A 151 -1.62 3.62 0.56
C CYS A 151 -3.08 3.61 1.03
N SER A 152 -3.78 2.48 0.87
CA SER A 152 -5.19 2.32 1.24
C SER A 152 -5.50 2.40 2.74
N TYR A 153 -4.50 2.36 3.63
CA TYR A 153 -4.73 2.24 5.08
C TYR A 153 -5.53 3.39 5.69
N SER A 154 -5.42 4.60 5.11
CA SER A 154 -6.18 5.77 5.56
C SER A 154 -7.69 5.58 5.39
N PHE A 155 -8.16 5.10 4.24
CA PHE A 155 -9.60 4.86 4.05
C PHE A 155 -10.08 3.61 4.78
N GLU A 156 -9.21 2.62 5.04
CA GLU A 156 -9.58 1.44 5.83
C GLU A 156 -9.91 1.81 7.27
N SER A 157 -9.15 2.74 7.86
CA SER A 157 -9.47 3.30 9.18
C SER A 157 -10.85 3.96 9.21
N ALA A 158 -11.22 4.68 8.13
CA ALA A 158 -12.53 5.29 7.99
C ALA A 158 -13.67 4.26 7.84
N LEU A 159 -13.43 3.21 7.05
CA LEU A 159 -14.37 2.10 6.90
C LEU A 159 -14.60 1.36 8.23
N VAL A 160 -13.53 1.12 9.00
CA VAL A 160 -13.61 0.54 10.35
C VAL A 160 -14.44 1.43 11.27
N ALA A 161 -14.19 2.75 11.30
CA ALA A 161 -14.94 3.70 12.12
C ALA A 161 -16.43 3.74 11.74
N ALA A 162 -16.78 3.45 10.49
CA ALA A 162 -18.16 3.35 10.02
C ALA A 162 -18.81 1.97 10.23
N GLY A 163 -18.09 0.98 10.80
CA GLY A 163 -18.58 -0.38 10.98
C GLY A 163 -18.51 -1.27 9.73
N LEU A 164 -17.76 -0.86 8.70
CA LEU A 164 -17.53 -1.57 7.45
C LEU A 164 -16.11 -2.20 7.43
N VAL A 165 -15.78 -2.91 8.51
CA VAL A 165 -14.44 -3.47 8.75
C VAL A 165 -14.03 -4.41 7.61
N PRO A 166 -12.90 -4.14 6.91
CA PRO A 166 -12.37 -5.06 5.91
C PRO A 166 -12.05 -6.44 6.48
N ALA A 167 -12.51 -7.50 5.81
CA ALA A 167 -12.36 -8.88 6.30
C ALA A 167 -10.90 -9.28 6.58
N HIS A 168 -9.95 -8.86 5.75
CA HIS A 168 -8.53 -9.20 5.94
C HIS A 168 -7.97 -8.62 7.26
N MET A 169 -8.44 -7.45 7.71
CA MET A 169 -8.02 -6.86 8.99
C MET A 169 -8.49 -7.68 10.18
N VAL A 170 -9.74 -8.17 10.14
CA VAL A 170 -10.32 -9.03 11.19
C VAL A 170 -9.45 -10.27 11.42
N HIS A 171 -8.90 -10.81 10.33
CA HIS A 171 -8.14 -12.06 10.34
C HIS A 171 -6.61 -11.86 10.36
N GLY A 172 -6.12 -10.62 10.43
CA GLY A 172 -4.69 -10.32 10.42
C GLY A 172 -3.96 -10.74 9.14
N ARG A 173 -4.64 -10.63 7.99
CA ARG A 173 -4.16 -11.09 6.68
C ARG A 173 -3.81 -9.94 5.77
N ASN A 174 -2.90 -10.18 4.82
CA ASN A 174 -2.62 -9.21 3.77
C ASN A 174 -3.78 -9.15 2.77
N VAL A 175 -4.18 -7.93 2.38
CA VAL A 175 -5.26 -7.71 1.40
C VAL A 175 -4.94 -8.42 0.06
N PRO A 176 -5.91 -9.13 -0.55
CA PRO A 176 -5.73 -9.73 -1.86
C PRO A 176 -5.59 -8.64 -2.93
N MET A 177 -4.59 -8.79 -3.78
CA MET A 177 -4.32 -7.86 -4.88
C MET A 177 -4.17 -8.59 -6.20
N TYR A 178 -4.79 -8.05 -7.24
CA TYR A 178 -4.89 -8.68 -8.55
C TYR A 178 -4.30 -7.80 -9.63
N ARG A 179 -3.55 -8.41 -10.54
CA ARG A 179 -3.14 -7.78 -11.79
C ARG A 179 -4.31 -7.79 -12.74
N THR A 180 -4.75 -6.61 -13.16
CA THR A 180 -5.85 -6.47 -14.13
C THR A 180 -5.33 -6.57 -15.57
N SER A 181 -6.28 -6.64 -16.50
CA SER A 181 -6.04 -6.46 -17.94
C SER A 181 -6.08 -4.98 -18.39
N ILE A 182 -6.40 -4.05 -17.48
CA ILE A 182 -6.54 -2.62 -17.79
C ILE A 182 -5.15 -1.98 -17.89
N PRO A 183 -4.73 -1.48 -19.06
CA PRO A 183 -3.41 -0.88 -19.22
C PRO A 183 -3.30 0.44 -18.45
N LEU A 184 -2.10 0.74 -17.96
CA LEU A 184 -1.78 2.10 -17.52
C LEU A 184 -1.65 3.03 -18.74
N ALA A 185 -1.99 4.30 -18.54
CA ALA A 185 -1.60 5.34 -19.48
C ALA A 185 -0.05 5.46 -19.45
N PRO A 186 0.65 5.15 -20.55
CA PRO A 186 2.09 4.97 -20.54
C PRO A 186 2.84 6.30 -20.36
N ALA A 187 4.05 6.24 -19.81
CA ALA A 187 4.92 7.41 -19.65
C ALA A 187 6.39 7.00 -19.81
N GLY A 188 7.05 7.51 -20.85
CA GLY A 188 8.48 7.27 -21.10
C GLY A 188 8.88 5.80 -21.07
N ALA A 189 9.74 5.40 -20.13
CA ALA A 189 10.16 4.02 -19.90
C ALA A 189 9.03 3.07 -19.44
N PHE A 190 7.95 3.59 -18.86
CA PHE A 190 6.84 2.81 -18.30
C PHE A 190 5.72 2.62 -19.33
N ARG A 191 5.79 1.52 -20.11
CA ARG A 191 4.86 1.29 -21.24
C ARG A 191 3.99 0.04 -21.13
N TYR A 192 4.46 -0.98 -20.43
CA TYR A 192 3.91 -2.34 -20.54
C TYR A 192 3.33 -2.86 -19.22
N SER A 193 2.70 -1.98 -18.45
CA SER A 193 2.09 -2.35 -17.15
C SER A 193 0.59 -2.11 -17.15
N THR A 194 -0.08 -2.79 -16.23
CA THR A 194 -1.53 -2.71 -16.02
C THR A 194 -1.84 -2.25 -14.60
N TYR A 195 -3.08 -1.86 -14.36
CA TYR A 195 -3.58 -1.58 -13.01
C TYR A 195 -3.40 -2.83 -12.13
N VAL A 196 -2.93 -2.62 -10.90
CA VAL A 196 -3.09 -3.58 -9.81
C VAL A 196 -4.19 -3.07 -8.90
N VAL A 197 -5.13 -3.95 -8.57
CA VAL A 197 -6.26 -3.62 -7.70
C VAL A 197 -6.19 -4.39 -6.39
N SER A 198 -6.60 -3.77 -5.29
CA SER A 198 -6.86 -4.48 -4.03
C SER A 198 -8.35 -4.77 -3.91
N MET A 199 -8.72 -5.92 -3.34
CA MET A 199 -10.11 -6.34 -3.24
C MET A 199 -10.56 -6.53 -1.79
N ARG A 200 -11.77 -6.05 -1.49
CA ARG A 200 -12.44 -6.28 -0.20
C ARG A 200 -13.89 -6.71 -0.46
N PRO A 201 -14.40 -7.77 0.19
CA PRO A 201 -15.78 -8.17 0.04
C PRO A 201 -16.70 -7.29 0.89
N TYR A 202 -17.81 -6.82 0.29
CA TYR A 202 -18.85 -6.05 0.97
C TYR A 202 -20.25 -6.51 0.52
N ARG A 203 -21.28 -6.28 1.34
CA ARG A 203 -22.67 -6.52 0.91
C ARG A 203 -23.04 -5.51 -0.16
N ARG A 204 -23.85 -5.90 -1.14
CA ARG A 204 -24.25 -5.03 -2.24
C ARG A 204 -24.95 -3.75 -1.77
N LYS A 205 -25.77 -3.84 -0.73
CA LYS A 205 -26.42 -2.66 -0.12
C LYS A 205 -25.46 -1.66 0.53
N ASP A 206 -24.27 -2.09 0.91
CA ASP A 206 -23.29 -1.23 1.60
C ASP A 206 -22.39 -0.47 0.62
N ILE A 207 -22.46 -0.75 -0.68
CA ILE A 207 -21.53 -0.24 -1.69
C ILE A 207 -21.55 1.29 -1.78
N ASP A 208 -22.72 1.91 -1.82
CA ASP A 208 -22.78 3.38 -1.90
C ASP A 208 -22.19 4.03 -0.65
N ARG A 209 -22.43 3.44 0.52
CA ARG A 209 -21.81 3.89 1.77
C ARG A 209 -20.29 3.71 1.77
N VAL A 210 -19.80 2.58 1.27
CA VAL A 210 -18.35 2.33 1.09
C VAL A 210 -17.74 3.40 0.18
N ARG A 211 -18.40 3.73 -0.93
CA ARG A 211 -17.96 4.76 -1.86
C ARG A 211 -17.93 6.14 -1.22
N ASP A 212 -19.00 6.54 -0.53
CA ASP A 212 -19.09 7.85 0.12
C ASP A 212 -18.00 8.05 1.18
N ILE A 213 -17.70 7.01 1.95
CA ILE A 213 -16.63 7.04 2.96
C ILE A 213 -15.25 7.15 2.32
N THR A 214 -15.01 6.42 1.23
CA THR A 214 -13.66 6.31 0.63
C THR A 214 -13.37 7.39 -0.41
N ARG A 215 -14.40 7.99 -1.03
CA ARG A 215 -14.27 9.03 -2.07
C ARG A 215 -13.39 10.23 -1.69
N PRO A 216 -13.45 10.79 -0.47
CA PRO A 216 -12.62 11.94 -0.10
C PRO A 216 -11.11 11.64 -0.07
N TYR A 217 -10.72 10.36 0.01
CA TYR A 217 -9.35 9.89 0.12
C TYR A 217 -8.62 9.77 -1.23
N VAL A 218 -8.81 10.73 -2.15
CA VAL A 218 -8.25 10.71 -3.52
C VAL A 218 -6.72 10.64 -3.50
N ALA A 219 -6.06 11.27 -2.52
CA ALA A 219 -4.62 11.20 -2.29
C ALA A 219 -4.12 9.79 -1.89
N THR A 220 -5.04 8.85 -1.62
CA THR A 220 -4.77 7.45 -1.26
C THR A 220 -5.75 6.50 -1.96
N HIS A 221 -5.89 6.66 -3.28
CA HIS A 221 -6.73 5.87 -4.21
C HIS A 221 -8.21 6.28 -4.33
N GLY A 222 -8.84 6.81 -3.27
CA GLY A 222 -10.23 7.27 -3.30
C GLY A 222 -11.27 6.14 -3.28
N GLU A 223 -12.38 6.32 -3.99
CA GLU A 223 -13.47 5.36 -4.05
C GLU A 223 -13.13 4.10 -4.89
N PRO A 224 -13.88 2.99 -4.74
CA PRO A 224 -13.77 1.82 -5.61
C PRO A 224 -13.75 2.17 -7.10
N ILE A 225 -12.88 1.50 -7.87
CA ILE A 225 -12.84 1.64 -9.32
C ILE A 225 -13.85 0.73 -10.03
N ASP A 226 -14.22 -0.39 -9.40
CA ASP A 226 -15.23 -1.33 -9.90
C ASP A 226 -15.70 -2.27 -8.77
N TRP A 227 -16.85 -2.92 -8.92
CA TRP A 227 -17.42 -3.86 -7.95
C TRP A 227 -18.43 -4.83 -8.58
N GLY A 228 -18.72 -5.92 -7.87
CA GLY A 228 -19.62 -6.98 -8.35
C GLY A 228 -18.88 -8.12 -9.04
N TRP A 229 -19.58 -9.24 -9.23
CA TRP A 229 -18.99 -10.41 -9.93
C TRP A 229 -18.63 -10.11 -11.38
N ASP A 230 -19.41 -9.27 -12.06
CA ASP A 230 -19.08 -8.83 -13.43
C ASP A 230 -17.80 -7.99 -13.49
N ALA A 231 -17.45 -7.29 -12.39
CA ALA A 231 -16.19 -6.55 -12.32
C ALA A 231 -14.97 -7.47 -12.38
N VAL A 232 -15.07 -8.71 -11.88
CA VAL A 232 -13.99 -9.71 -11.98
C VAL A 232 -13.63 -9.92 -13.45
N THR A 233 -14.64 -10.06 -14.31
CA THR A 233 -14.46 -10.20 -15.76
C THR A 233 -13.99 -8.89 -16.41
N ARG A 234 -14.60 -7.75 -16.10
CA ARG A 234 -14.20 -6.44 -16.67
C ARG A 234 -12.76 -6.06 -16.34
N LEU A 235 -12.30 -6.40 -15.14
CA LEU A 235 -10.92 -6.20 -14.71
C LEU A 235 -9.97 -7.28 -15.27
N GLY A 236 -10.48 -8.35 -15.87
CA GLY A 236 -9.69 -9.46 -16.42
C GLY A 236 -9.03 -10.33 -15.37
N ILE A 237 -9.62 -10.43 -14.17
CA ILE A 237 -9.14 -11.28 -13.08
C ILE A 237 -9.56 -12.72 -13.38
N LYS A 238 -8.57 -13.62 -13.53
CA LYS A 238 -8.81 -15.01 -13.94
C LYS A 238 -9.39 -15.88 -12.84
N ASP A 239 -8.88 -15.71 -11.62
CA ASP A 239 -9.27 -16.50 -10.47
C ASP A 239 -9.17 -15.63 -9.21
N ILE A 240 -10.32 -15.31 -8.63
CA ILE A 240 -10.38 -14.46 -7.44
C ILE A 240 -9.79 -15.16 -6.21
N CYS A 241 -9.71 -16.48 -6.17
CA CYS A 241 -9.12 -17.22 -5.05
C CYS A 241 -7.58 -17.23 -5.10
N ARG A 242 -6.99 -16.78 -6.21
CA ARG A 242 -5.54 -16.82 -6.47
C ARG A 242 -5.00 -15.42 -6.80
N PRO A 243 -4.93 -14.51 -5.81
CA PRO A 243 -4.36 -13.19 -6.04
C PRO A 243 -2.89 -13.27 -6.43
N GLU A 244 -2.42 -12.33 -7.27
CA GLU A 244 -0.99 -12.20 -7.59
C GLU A 244 -0.15 -11.75 -6.39
N TYR A 245 -0.75 -10.98 -5.47
CA TYR A 245 -0.10 -10.51 -4.25
C TYR A 245 -1.05 -10.55 -3.06
N GLY A 246 -0.50 -10.70 -1.86
CA GLY A 246 -1.29 -10.85 -0.64
C GLY A 246 -1.82 -12.27 -0.47
N GLU A 247 -2.94 -12.41 0.23
CA GLU A 247 -3.50 -13.71 0.60
C GLU A 247 -4.90 -13.93 0.03
N THR A 248 -5.29 -15.20 -0.13
CA THR A 248 -6.62 -15.59 -0.64
C THR A 248 -7.75 -14.92 0.15
N PRO A 249 -8.76 -14.33 -0.52
CA PRO A 249 -9.82 -13.59 0.15
C PRO A 249 -10.69 -14.47 1.06
N VAL A 250 -11.17 -13.84 2.14
CA VAL A 250 -12.14 -14.41 3.08
C VAL A 250 -13.25 -13.41 3.34
N THR A 251 -14.41 -13.92 3.75
CA THR A 251 -15.53 -13.09 4.24
C THR A 251 -15.30 -12.67 5.70
N ALA A 252 -16.22 -11.87 6.24
CA ALA A 252 -16.14 -11.39 7.61
C ALA A 252 -16.10 -12.53 8.67
N ASP A 253 -16.76 -13.67 8.42
CA ASP A 253 -16.76 -14.82 9.33
C ASP A 253 -15.52 -15.74 9.17
N GLY A 254 -14.62 -15.42 8.23
CA GLY A 254 -13.41 -16.18 7.95
C GLY A 254 -13.59 -17.31 6.94
N SER A 255 -14.80 -17.53 6.44
CA SER A 255 -15.03 -18.49 5.34
C SER A 255 -14.34 -18.02 4.05
N PRO A 256 -13.88 -18.95 3.19
CA PRO A 256 -13.32 -18.62 1.88
C PRO A 256 -14.30 -17.80 1.06
N PHE A 257 -13.83 -16.70 0.48
CA PHE A 257 -14.62 -15.91 -0.44
C PHE A 257 -14.61 -16.57 -1.82
N ALA A 258 -15.60 -17.43 -2.07
CA ALA A 258 -15.73 -18.18 -3.30
C ALA A 258 -17.16 -18.07 -3.86
N GLY A 259 -17.30 -17.38 -4.99
CA GLY A 259 -18.58 -17.20 -5.67
C GLY A 259 -19.57 -16.30 -4.92
N SER A 260 -20.76 -16.11 -5.52
CA SER A 260 -21.82 -15.27 -4.97
C SER A 260 -22.35 -15.85 -3.66
N LEU A 261 -22.24 -15.07 -2.58
CA LEU A 261 -22.72 -15.44 -1.25
C LEU A 261 -23.90 -14.53 -0.89
N GLY A 262 -25.10 -15.12 -0.78
CA GLY A 262 -26.34 -14.36 -0.56
C GLY A 262 -27.07 -14.04 -1.86
N THR A 263 -28.13 -13.23 -1.78
CA THR A 263 -28.91 -12.79 -2.95
C THR A 263 -29.37 -11.35 -2.78
N GLY A 264 -29.57 -10.63 -3.89
CA GLY A 264 -30.06 -9.25 -3.90
C GLY A 264 -29.15 -8.30 -3.11
N ASP A 265 -29.75 -7.56 -2.18
CA ASP A 265 -29.06 -6.55 -1.35
C ASP A 265 -28.09 -7.14 -0.33
N GLU A 266 -28.33 -8.38 0.10
CA GLU A 266 -27.48 -9.10 1.05
C GLU A 266 -26.35 -9.88 0.38
N GLU A 267 -26.30 -9.88 -0.96
CA GLU A 267 -25.21 -10.53 -1.69
C GLU A 267 -23.86 -9.87 -1.36
N ILE A 268 -22.89 -10.69 -0.93
CA ILE A 268 -21.51 -10.26 -0.74
C ILE A 268 -20.80 -10.29 -2.10
N VAL A 269 -20.27 -9.15 -2.49
CA VAL A 269 -19.64 -8.92 -3.79
C VAL A 269 -18.20 -8.42 -3.62
N PRO A 270 -17.32 -8.69 -4.60
CA PRO A 270 -15.98 -8.13 -4.57
C PRO A 270 -16.02 -6.64 -4.92
N VAL A 271 -15.25 -5.84 -4.20
CA VAL A 271 -15.11 -4.39 -4.43
C VAL A 271 -13.63 -4.09 -4.61
N PHE A 272 -13.29 -3.36 -5.66
CA PHE A 272 -11.91 -3.18 -6.12
C PHE A 272 -11.46 -1.72 -6.03
N TRP A 273 -10.28 -1.49 -5.47
CA TRP A 273 -9.62 -0.17 -5.41
C TRP A 273 -8.30 -0.18 -6.18
N GLY A 274 -7.85 0.99 -6.64
CA GLY A 274 -6.45 1.18 -7.01
C GLY A 274 -5.51 0.76 -5.88
N CYS A 275 -4.31 0.31 -6.24
CA CYS A 275 -3.34 -0.17 -5.26
C CYS A 275 -1.94 0.37 -5.54
N GLY A 276 -1.25 0.81 -4.49
CA GLY A 276 0.15 1.28 -4.50
C GLY A 276 1.19 0.24 -4.93
N VAL A 277 0.79 -1.01 -5.20
CA VAL A 277 1.62 -2.02 -5.89
C VAL A 277 1.70 -1.76 -7.40
N THR A 278 0.75 -1.02 -7.98
CA THR A 278 0.76 -0.65 -9.41
C THR A 278 2.07 0.03 -9.86
N PRO A 279 2.59 1.07 -9.18
CA PRO A 279 3.88 1.67 -9.54
C PRO A 279 5.05 0.70 -9.38
N GLN A 280 5.04 -0.20 -8.37
CA GLN A 280 6.07 -1.24 -8.24
C GLN A 280 6.06 -2.19 -9.44
N GLU A 281 4.87 -2.61 -9.87
CA GLU A 281 4.72 -3.47 -11.04
C GLU A 281 5.17 -2.75 -12.32
N ALA A 282 4.85 -1.47 -12.47
CA ALA A 282 5.32 -0.66 -13.59
C ALA A 282 6.84 -0.57 -13.66
N VAL A 283 7.49 -0.32 -12.51
CA VAL A 283 8.96 -0.26 -12.40
C VAL A 283 9.59 -1.62 -12.69
N ARG A 284 9.06 -2.70 -12.10
CA ARG A 284 9.56 -4.06 -12.32
C ARG A 284 9.46 -4.46 -13.79
N ARG A 285 8.35 -4.13 -14.46
CA ARG A 285 8.14 -4.45 -15.87
C ARG A 285 8.92 -3.59 -16.83
N ALA A 286 9.27 -2.36 -16.45
CA ALA A 286 10.07 -1.47 -17.28
C ALA A 286 11.53 -1.94 -17.41
N GLY A 287 12.01 -2.83 -16.52
CA GLY A 287 13.37 -3.35 -16.59
C GLY A 287 14.42 -2.25 -16.53
N LEU A 288 14.18 -1.25 -15.67
CA LEU A 288 15.02 -0.06 -15.54
C LEU A 288 16.47 -0.47 -15.26
N LYS A 289 17.42 0.20 -15.92
CA LYS A 289 18.85 -0.03 -15.67
C LYS A 289 19.30 0.66 -14.40
N GLY A 290 20.26 0.08 -13.69
CA GLY A 290 20.76 0.57 -12.41
C GLY A 290 19.98 0.05 -11.21
N THR A 291 20.28 0.62 -10.05
CA THR A 291 19.67 0.25 -8.77
C THR A 291 18.30 0.90 -8.62
N VAL A 292 17.31 0.10 -8.22
CA VAL A 292 15.97 0.54 -7.84
C VAL A 292 15.68 0.02 -6.44
N ILE A 293 15.11 0.85 -5.58
CA ILE A 293 14.76 0.47 -4.22
C ILE A 293 13.25 0.62 -4.04
N GLY A 294 12.63 -0.34 -3.35
CA GLY A 294 11.26 -0.24 -2.88
C GLY A 294 11.18 -0.64 -1.42
N HIS A 295 10.02 -0.42 -0.81
CA HIS A 295 9.70 -1.00 0.48
C HIS A 295 9.27 -2.47 0.32
N ALA A 296 9.45 -3.29 1.34
CA ALA A 296 8.86 -4.63 1.35
C ALA A 296 7.34 -4.54 1.61
N PRO A 297 6.48 -5.33 0.94
CA PRO A 297 5.04 -5.26 1.13
C PRO A 297 4.62 -5.38 2.61
N GLY A 298 3.82 -4.43 3.09
CA GLY A 298 3.37 -4.35 4.48
C GLY A 298 4.33 -3.62 5.43
N TYR A 299 5.46 -3.12 4.93
CA TYR A 299 6.48 -2.40 5.70
C TYR A 299 6.67 -0.96 5.15
N MET A 300 5.63 -0.14 5.29
CA MET A 300 5.58 1.21 4.72
C MET A 300 6.30 2.25 5.60
N LEU A 301 6.49 3.46 5.07
CA LEU A 301 6.91 4.61 5.86
C LEU A 301 5.67 5.21 6.53
N VAL A 302 5.77 5.47 7.82
CA VAL A 302 4.72 6.19 8.55
C VAL A 302 5.08 7.68 8.55
N LEU A 303 4.21 8.49 7.96
CA LEU A 303 4.36 9.93 7.82
C LEU A 303 3.91 10.67 9.09
N ASP A 304 4.27 11.95 9.20
CA ASP A 304 3.73 12.85 10.24
C ASP A 304 2.38 13.44 9.82
N ALA A 305 2.13 13.50 8.51
CA ALA A 305 0.83 13.81 7.94
C ALA A 305 -0.22 12.81 8.43
N ARG A 306 -1.40 13.33 8.77
CA ARG A 306 -2.55 12.54 9.22
C ARG A 306 -3.61 12.44 8.15
N ASP A 307 -4.51 11.48 8.33
CA ASP A 307 -5.57 11.17 7.35
C ASP A 307 -6.39 12.41 6.96
N TRP A 308 -6.70 13.31 7.90
CA TRP A 308 -7.43 14.55 7.60
C TRP A 308 -6.61 15.62 6.89
N ASN A 309 -5.27 15.49 6.82
CA ASN A 309 -4.44 16.40 6.05
C ASN A 309 -4.46 16.07 4.55
N ILE A 310 -4.82 14.84 4.18
CA ILE A 310 -4.83 14.36 2.79
C ILE A 310 -6.23 14.27 2.18
N ILE A 311 -7.27 14.58 2.98
CA ILE A 311 -8.64 14.69 2.50
C ILE A 311 -8.82 16.10 1.92
N LEU A 312 -9.34 16.17 0.69
CA LEU A 312 -9.70 17.44 0.07
C LEU A 312 -10.77 18.12 0.94
N LYS A 313 -10.48 19.35 1.41
CA LYS A 313 -11.50 20.16 2.08
C LYS A 313 -12.51 20.62 1.03
N SER A 314 -13.75 20.16 1.18
CA SER A 314 -14.90 20.61 0.40
C SER A 314 -15.20 22.09 0.60
#